data_AF-A0A351WS03-F1
#
_entry.id   AF-A0A351WS03-F1
#
_cell.length_a   1.000
_cell.length_b   1.000
_cell.length_c   1.000
_cell.angle_alpha   90.00
_cell.angle_beta   90.00
_cell.angle_gamma   90.00
#
_symmetry.space_group_name_H-M   'P 1'
#
loop_
_entity.id
_entity.type
_entity.pdbx_description
1 polymer ?
#
loop_
_entity_poly.entity_id
_entity_poly.type
_entity_poly.pdbx_seq_one_letter_code
_entity_poly.pdbx_strand_id
1 'polypeptide(L)'
;MGAIVDKLFISDEAVEVIRNKYHDCLVRNITPTNQLTQVYRVVITDENIAEDTYHDFLVNNMIATYSVSFTTRLVKDDKFRDRMKIRILTSLNELERKRME
;
A
#
# COMPACT_ATOMS: atom_id res chain seq x y z
N MET A 1 20.17 3.54 -5.35
CA MET A 1 19.49 3.16 -4.10
C MET A 1 18.26 4.02 -3.88
N GLY A 2 17.13 3.62 -4.47
CA GLY A 2 15.83 4.18 -4.08
C GLY A 2 15.26 3.32 -2.97
N ALA A 3 14.86 3.93 -1.85
CA ALA A 3 14.10 3.25 -0.81
C ALA A 3 12.69 3.82 -0.80
N ILE A 4 11.68 2.96 -0.74
CA ILE A 4 10.29 3.39 -0.57
C ILE A 4 10.08 3.60 0.92
N VAL A 5 9.63 4.80 1.30
CA VAL A 5 9.30 5.14 2.68
C VAL A 5 7.86 5.60 2.72
N ASP A 6 7.07 4.93 3.56
CA ASP A 6 5.65 5.21 3.67
C ASP A 6 5.16 5.18 5.12
N LYS A 7 4.03 5.82 5.36
CA LYS A 7 3.27 5.75 6.62
C LYS A 7 1.90 5.17 6.30
N LEU A 8 1.54 4.10 7.00
CA LEU A 8 0.31 3.35 6.80
C LEU A 8 -0.55 3.39 8.07
N PHE A 9 -1.83 3.71 7.91
CA PHE A 9 -2.83 3.67 8.99
C PHE A 9 -3.59 2.34 8.97
N ILE A 10 -2.96 1.27 9.45
CA ILE A 10 -3.44 -0.11 9.25
C ILE A 10 -3.38 -0.92 10.55
N SER A 11 -4.07 -2.07 10.57
CA SER A 11 -3.98 -3.05 11.64
C SER A 11 -2.69 -3.88 11.54
N ASP A 12 -2.33 -4.56 12.63
CA ASP A 12 -1.19 -5.47 12.69
C ASP A 12 -1.31 -6.61 11.68
N GLU A 13 -2.53 -7.12 11.44
CA GLU A 13 -2.78 -8.15 10.43
C GLU A 13 -2.48 -7.66 9.01
N ALA A 14 -2.86 -6.42 8.69
CA ALA A 14 -2.56 -5.81 7.39
C ALA A 14 -1.06 -5.54 7.21
N VAL A 15 -0.28 -5.38 8.30
CA VAL A 15 1.18 -5.29 8.22
C VAL A 15 1.78 -6.62 7.73
N GLU A 16 1.24 -7.76 8.13
CA GLU A 16 1.74 -9.06 7.69
C GLU A 16 1.60 -9.26 6.18
N VAL A 17 0.55 -8.70 5.56
CA VAL A 17 0.39 -8.70 4.09
C VAL A 17 1.58 -8.03 3.39
N ILE A 18 2.11 -6.96 3.97
CA ILE A 18 3.27 -6.22 3.44
C ILE A 18 4.54 -7.04 3.62
N ARG A 19 4.76 -7.61 4.81
CA ARG A 19 5.93 -8.45 5.13
C ARG A 19 5.99 -9.71 4.26
N ASN A 20 4.83 -10.29 3.95
CA ASN A 20 4.72 -11.44 3.07
C ASN A 20 5.10 -11.11 1.63
N LYS A 21 4.82 -9.88 1.16
CA LYS A 21 5.19 -9.45 -0.19
C LYS A 21 6.63 -8.95 -0.29
N TYR A 22 7.09 -8.22 0.72
CA TYR A 22 8.39 -7.55 0.76
C TYR A 22 9.17 -8.08 1.97
N HIS A 23 9.88 -9.18 1.77
CA HIS A 23 10.55 -9.90 2.88
C HIS A 23 11.59 -9.05 3.62
N ASP A 24 12.27 -8.14 2.92
CA ASP A 24 13.30 -7.26 3.50
C ASP A 24 12.76 -5.91 3.99
N CYS A 25 11.43 -5.76 4.13
CA CYS A 25 10.87 -4.49 4.59
C CYS A 25 11.05 -4.29 6.10
N LEU A 26 11.37 -3.05 6.48
CA LEU A 26 11.38 -2.62 7.88
C LEU A 26 10.03 -1.98 8.21
N VAL A 27 9.30 -2.58 9.15
CA VAL A 27 8.02 -2.04 9.62
C VAL A 27 8.11 -1.70 11.10
N ARG A 28 7.85 -0.43 11.44
CA ARG A 28 7.87 0.08 12.82
C ARG A 28 6.55 0.74 13.16
N ASN A 29 5.91 0.30 14.23
CA ASN A 29 4.79 1.00 14.84
C ASN A 29 5.29 2.33 15.46
N ILE A 30 4.63 3.43 15.13
CA ILE A 30 4.97 4.76 15.63
C ILE A 30 3.85 5.39 16.48
N THR A 31 2.74 4.68 16.67
CA THR A 31 1.64 5.06 17.57
C THR A 31 1.90 4.57 18.99
N PRO A 32 1.42 5.29 20.02
CA PRO A 32 1.37 4.75 21.38
C PRO A 32 0.43 3.54 21.45
N THR A 33 0.83 2.51 22.17
CA THR A 33 0.03 1.31 22.46
C THR A 33 -1.32 1.73 23.05
N ASN A 34 -2.43 1.21 22.50
CA ASN A 34 -3.86 1.41 22.89
C ASN A 34 -4.78 2.13 21.88
N GLN A 35 -4.37 2.33 20.61
CA GLN A 35 -5.28 2.77 19.55
C GLN A 35 -5.69 1.62 18.62
N LEU A 36 -6.97 1.60 18.21
CA LEU A 36 -7.53 0.62 17.26
C LEU A 36 -6.88 0.73 15.87
N THR A 37 -6.63 1.95 15.41
CA THR A 37 -5.85 2.22 14.19
C THR A 37 -4.45 2.63 14.60
N GLN A 38 -3.46 1.92 14.09
CA GLN A 38 -2.06 2.19 14.35
C GLN A 38 -1.41 2.78 13.11
N VAL A 39 -0.41 3.63 13.33
CA VAL A 39 0.44 4.18 12.30
C VAL A 39 1.72 3.36 12.25
N TYR A 40 1.97 2.79 11.09
CA TYR A 40 3.16 2.01 10.77
C TYR A 40 4.03 2.79 9.79
N ARG A 41 5.31 2.95 10.14
CA ARG A 41 6.32 3.38 9.18
C ARG A 41 6.86 2.14 8.47
N VAL A 42 6.74 2.12 7.15
CA VAL A 42 7.26 1.05 6.29
C VAL A 42 8.42 1.60 5.48
N VAL A 43 9.51 0.83 5.44
CA VAL A 43 10.66 1.10 4.58
C VAL A 43 10.96 -0.15 3.77
N ILE A 44 10.94 -0.04 2.44
CA ILE A 44 11.30 -1.11 1.52
C ILE A 44 12.60 -0.69 0.83
N THR A 45 13.66 -1.47 1.02
CA THR A 45 15.02 -1.17 0.54
C THR A 45 15.42 -1.95 -0.72
N ASP A 46 14.48 -2.66 -1.34
CA ASP A 46 14.73 -3.36 -2.60
C ASP A 46 14.92 -2.36 -3.74
N GLU A 47 16.13 -2.33 -4.30
CA GLU A 47 16.52 -1.40 -5.35
C GLU A 47 15.82 -1.65 -6.68
N ASN A 48 15.23 -2.83 -6.87
CA ASN A 48 14.54 -3.20 -8.10
C ASN A 48 13.03 -2.90 -8.06
N ILE A 49 12.51 -2.48 -6.90
CA ILE A 49 11.08 -2.17 -6.79
C ILE A 49 10.84 -0.72 -7.19
N ALA A 50 10.06 -0.55 -8.26
CA ALA A 50 9.51 0.74 -8.63
C ALA A 50 8.40 1.15 -7.65
N GLU A 51 8.34 2.44 -7.31
CA GLU A 51 7.31 3.00 -6.43
C GLU A 51 5.89 2.73 -6.95
N ASP A 52 5.71 2.73 -8.28
CA ASP A 52 4.44 2.39 -8.92
C ASP A 52 4.00 0.94 -8.62
N THR A 53 4.93 -0.01 -8.60
CA THR A 53 4.65 -1.41 -8.24
C THR A 53 4.18 -1.53 -6.80
N TYR A 54 4.75 -0.72 -5.89
CA TYR A 54 4.31 -0.65 -4.51
C TYR A 54 2.89 -0.09 -4.41
N HIS A 55 2.57 1.00 -5.12
CA HIS A 55 1.21 1.56 -5.12
C HIS A 55 0.16 0.61 -5.72
N ASP A 56 0.50 -0.10 -6.79
CA ASP A 56 -0.38 -1.14 -7.36
C ASP A 56 -0.63 -2.28 -6.36
N PHE A 57 0.40 -2.71 -5.63
CA PHE A 57 0.25 -3.68 -4.56
C PHE A 57 -0.71 -3.19 -3.47
N LEU A 58 -0.62 -1.92 -3.05
CA LEU A 58 -1.52 -1.37 -2.05
C LEU A 58 -2.98 -1.37 -2.54
N VAL A 59 -3.22 -1.05 -3.82
CA VAL A 59 -4.56 -1.09 -4.41
C VAL A 59 -5.10 -2.51 -4.44
N ASN A 60 -4.28 -3.48 -4.85
CA ASN A 60 -4.68 -4.89 -4.96
C ASN A 60 -5.05 -5.52 -3.61
N ASN A 61 -4.47 -5.01 -2.52
CA ASN A 61 -4.76 -5.47 -1.17
C ASN A 61 -5.73 -4.56 -0.43
N MET A 62 -6.39 -3.62 -1.14
CA MET A 62 -7.40 -2.71 -0.57
C MET A 62 -6.88 -1.85 0.59
N ILE A 63 -5.57 -1.56 0.63
CA ILE A 63 -4.93 -0.76 1.68
C ILE A 63 -4.38 0.60 1.19
N ALA A 64 -4.57 0.93 -0.09
CA ALA A 64 -4.02 2.14 -0.70
C ALA A 64 -4.44 3.46 -0.02
N THR A 65 -5.69 3.58 0.43
CA THR A 65 -6.18 4.80 1.09
C THR A 65 -5.60 5.01 2.48
N TYR A 66 -5.00 3.98 3.08
CA TYR A 66 -4.29 4.09 4.36
C TYR A 66 -2.85 4.55 4.18
N SER A 67 -2.36 4.69 2.94
CA SER A 67 -1.00 5.14 2.64
C SER A 67 -0.89 6.64 2.45
N VAL A 68 0.04 7.25 3.20
CA VAL A 68 0.36 8.68 3.05
C VAL A 68 1.06 8.94 1.72
N SER A 69 2.00 8.09 1.29
CA SER A 69 2.67 8.22 -0.02
C SER A 69 1.64 8.17 -1.15
N PHE A 70 0.77 7.16 -1.14
CA PHE A 70 -0.26 6.98 -2.16
C PHE A 70 -1.21 8.16 -2.22
N THR A 71 -1.83 8.54 -1.09
CA THR A 71 -2.81 9.62 -1.05
C THR A 71 -2.20 10.97 -1.40
N THR A 72 -0.97 11.23 -0.96
CA THR A 72 -0.23 12.45 -1.34
C THR A 72 -0.01 12.51 -2.85
N ARG A 73 0.40 11.40 -3.46
CA ARG A 73 0.64 11.34 -4.90
C ARG A 73 -0.66 11.41 -5.69
N LEU A 74 -1.72 10.77 -5.22
CA LEU A 74 -3.06 10.81 -5.83
C LEU A 74 -3.59 12.24 -5.98
N VAL A 75 -3.30 13.11 -5.00
CA VAL A 75 -3.71 14.52 -5.02
C VAL A 75 -2.82 15.37 -5.94
N LYS A 76 -1.53 15.05 -6.03
CA LYS A 76 -0.52 15.88 -6.70
C LYS A 76 -0.23 15.52 -8.17
N ASP A 77 -0.49 14.27 -8.56
CA ASP A 77 -0.12 13.73 -9.88
C ASP A 77 -1.36 13.22 -10.61
N ASP A 78 -1.82 13.99 -11.58
CA ASP A 78 -3.01 13.68 -12.37
C ASP A 78 -2.86 12.38 -13.17
N LYS A 79 -1.66 12.12 -13.73
CA LYS A 79 -1.40 10.90 -14.51
C LYS A 79 -1.44 9.67 -13.62
N PHE A 80 -0.82 9.77 -12.44
CA PHE A 80 -0.90 8.73 -11.43
C PHE A 80 -2.35 8.47 -11.03
N ARG A 81 -3.13 9.53 -10.75
CA ARG A 81 -4.53 9.41 -10.37
C ARG A 81 -5.37 8.70 -11.43
N ASP A 82 -5.22 9.07 -12.69
CA ASP A 82 -6.00 8.44 -13.77
C ASP A 82 -5.60 6.97 -13.98
N ARG A 83 -4.30 6.64 -13.86
CA ARG A 83 -3.84 5.25 -13.84
C ARG A 83 -4.46 4.46 -12.68
N MET A 84 -4.48 5.03 -11.47
CA MET A 84 -5.02 4.35 -10.29
C MET A 84 -6.53 4.11 -10.39
N LYS A 85 -7.29 5.01 -11.02
CA LYS A 85 -8.72 4.75 -11.30
C LYS A 85 -8.91 3.48 -12.13
N ILE A 86 -8.13 3.33 -13.21
CA ILE A 86 -8.18 2.14 -14.06
C ILE A 86 -7.80 0.90 -13.25
N ARG A 87 -6.71 0.95 -12.49
CA ARG A 87 -6.26 -0.17 -11.66
C ARG A 87 -7.33 -0.60 -10.64
N ILE A 88 -7.94 0.35 -9.93
CA ILE A 88 -9.00 0.06 -8.95
C ILE A 88 -10.19 -0.63 -9.63
N LEU A 89 -10.65 -0.13 -10.78
CA LEU A 89 -11.74 -0.75 -11.52
C LEU A 89 -11.40 -2.17 -11.97
N THR A 90 -10.17 -2.40 -12.44
CA THR A 90 -9.70 -3.74 -12.80
C THR A 90 -9.68 -4.68 -11.58
N SER A 91 -9.13 -4.24 -10.45
CA SER A 91 -9.07 -5.06 -9.23
C SER A 91 -10.46 -5.40 -8.69
N LEU A 92 -11.44 -4.49 -8.79
CA LEU A 92 -12.83 -4.76 -8.41
C LEU A 92 -13.46 -5.85 -9.29
N ASN A 93 -13.29 -5.77 -10.61
CA ASN A 93 -13.81 -6.78 -11.54
C ASN A 93 -13.17 -8.16 -11.30
N GLU A 94 -11.87 -8.21 -10.98
CA GLU A 94 -11.17 -9.45 -10.62
C GLU A 94 -11.75 -10.08 -9.34
N LEU A 95 -12.09 -9.26 -8.34
CA LEU A 95 -12.73 -9.72 -7.11
C LEU A 95 -14.15 -10.24 -7.35
N GLU A 96 -14.94 -9.55 -8.18
CA GLU A 96 -16.28 -10.00 -8.55
C GLU A 96 -16.24 -11.35 -9.26
N ARG A 97 -15.29 -11.54 -10.18
CA ARG A 97 -15.12 -12.83 -10.87
C ARG A 97 -14.81 -13.96 -9.90
N LYS A 98 -13.87 -13.74 -8.96
CA LYS A 98 -13.50 -14.73 -7.94
C LYS A 98 -14.65 -15.09 -6.99
N ARG A 99 -15.65 -14.23 -6.82
CA ARG A 99 -16.84 -14.52 -5.99
C ARG A 99 -17.86 -15.41 -6.70
N MET A 100 -17.76 -15.55 -8.02
CA MET A 100 -18.66 -16.38 -8.83
C MET A 100 -18.09 -17.77 -9.14
N GLU A 101 -16.82 -18.01 -8.81
CA GLU A 101 -16.12 -19.30 -8.89
C GLU A 101 -16.24 -20.06 -7.56
#